data_AF-A0A7C6P0E8-F1
#
_entry.id   AF-A0A7C6P0E8-F1
#
_cell.length_a   1.000
_cell.length_b   1.000
_cell.length_c   1.000
_cell.angle_alpha   90.00
_cell.angle_beta   90.00
_cell.angle_gamma   90.00
#
_symmetry.space_group_name_H-M   'P 1'
#
loop_
_entity.id
_entity.type
_entity.pdbx_description
1 polymer ?
#
loop_
_entity_poly.entity_id
_entity_poly.type
_entity_poly.pdbx_seq_one_letter_code
_entity_poly.pdbx_strand_id
1 'polypeptide(L)'
;MKLIPTFIDGNFHGHDTIKEIISLRDEGYEIACTRQKDQQADHMVYCHYDLTEDGEIRTVWLYTGMAMTDEEFDRIANMKHAYIGAIHKLK
;
A
#
# COMPACT_ATOMS: atom_id res chain seq x y z
N MET A 1 -0.35 22.63 10.49
CA MET A 1 -0.13 21.43 9.66
C MET A 1 -1.38 20.57 9.75
N LYS A 2 -1.92 20.12 8.60
CA LYS A 2 -3.04 19.18 8.56
C LYS A 2 -2.41 17.79 8.40
N LEU A 3 -2.32 17.06 9.51
CA LEU A 3 -1.82 15.68 9.50
C LEU A 3 -2.78 14.83 8.65
N ILE A 4 -2.25 14.06 7.72
CA ILE A 4 -2.97 13.03 6.98
C ILE A 4 -2.84 11.74 7.79
N PRO A 5 -3.94 11.20 8.34
CA PRO A 5 -3.94 9.88 8.96
C PRO A 5 -3.41 8.84 7.98
N THR A 6 -2.30 8.21 8.34
CA THR A 6 -1.66 7.17 7.51
C THR A 6 -1.43 5.93 8.34
N PHE A 7 -1.89 4.80 7.83
CA PHE A 7 -1.74 3.49 8.44
C PHE A 7 -0.76 2.64 7.63
N ILE A 8 0.26 2.09 8.26
CA ILE A 8 1.27 1.22 7.63
C ILE A 8 1.19 -0.15 8.30
N ASP A 9 0.82 -1.18 7.53
CA ASP A 9 0.61 -2.55 8.03
C ASP A 9 -0.29 -2.60 9.28
N GLY A 10 -1.31 -1.72 9.30
CA GLY A 10 -2.26 -1.59 10.41
C GLY A 10 -1.83 -0.65 11.55
N ASN A 11 -0.60 -0.12 11.54
CA ASN A 11 -0.10 0.81 12.56
C ASN A 11 -0.31 2.27 12.15
N PHE A 12 -0.67 3.15 13.08
CA PHE A 12 -0.85 4.57 12.81
C PHE A 12 0.50 5.32 12.84
N HIS A 13 0.78 6.11 11.80
CA HIS A 13 1.98 6.95 11.71
C HIS A 13 1.62 8.44 11.60
N GLY A 14 0.72 8.78 10.67
CA GLY A 14 0.40 10.16 10.34
C GLY A 14 1.53 10.86 9.56
N HIS A 15 1.20 11.50 8.43
CA HIS A 15 2.18 12.24 7.61
C HIS A 15 1.67 13.62 7.25
N ASP A 16 2.59 14.54 7.00
CA ASP A 16 2.25 15.94 6.75
C ASP A 16 2.06 16.26 5.28
N THR A 17 2.56 15.38 4.39
CA THR A 17 2.45 15.58 2.94
C THR A 17 2.17 14.30 2.17
N ILE A 18 1.50 14.45 1.02
CA ILE A 18 1.31 13.36 0.05
C ILE A 18 2.66 12.87 -0.49
N LYS A 19 3.66 13.75 -0.60
CA LYS A 19 4.99 13.40 -1.11
C LYS A 19 5.69 12.37 -0.22
N GLU A 20 5.61 12.53 1.11
CA GLU A 20 6.15 11.55 2.07
C GLU A 20 5.46 10.20 1.93
N ILE A 21 4.13 10.22 1.80
CA ILE A 21 3.31 9.01 1.62
C ILE A 21 3.69 8.26 0.34
N ILE A 22 3.89 8.97 -0.77
CA ILE A 22 4.35 8.37 -2.03
C ILE A 22 5.74 7.76 -1.87
N SER A 23 6.66 8.47 -1.21
CA SER A 23 8.01 7.96 -0.96
C SER A 23 7.99 6.67 -0.14
N LEU A 24 7.14 6.59 0.88
CA LEU A 24 6.97 5.40 1.72
C LEU A 24 6.38 4.21 0.95
N ARG A 25 5.43 4.48 0.05
CA ARG A 25 4.92 3.44 -0.85
C ARG A 25 6.03 2.88 -1.73
N ASP A 26 6.86 3.75 -2.32
CA ASP A 26 7.94 3.33 -3.22
C ASP A 26 9.01 2.52 -2.47
N GLU A 27 9.38 2.96 -1.26
CA GLU A 27 10.27 2.21 -0.37
C GLU A 27 9.67 0.84 0.01
N GLY A 28 8.39 0.80 0.37
CA GLY A 28 7.66 -0.43 0.65
C GLY A 28 7.65 -1.40 -0.53
N TYR A 29 7.56 -0.88 -1.76
CA TYR A 29 7.63 -1.66 -2.98
C TYR A 29 9.01 -2.27 -3.21
N GLU A 30 10.08 -1.51 -2.99
CA GLU A 30 11.46 -2.01 -3.10
C GLU A 30 11.76 -3.11 -2.06
N ILE A 31 11.28 -2.93 -0.83
CA ILE A 31 11.38 -3.93 0.24
C ILE A 31 10.64 -5.21 -0.16
N ALA A 32 9.41 -5.09 -0.67
CA ALA A 32 8.64 -6.24 -1.12
C ALA A 32 9.31 -6.97 -2.29
N CYS A 33 9.90 -6.25 -3.25
CA CYS A 33 10.69 -6.84 -4.34
C CYS A 33 11.89 -7.63 -3.82
N THR A 34 12.57 -7.11 -2.79
CA THR A 34 13.73 -7.79 -2.18
C THR A 34 13.30 -9.07 -1.47
N ARG A 35 12.24 -9.01 -0.65
CA ARG A 35 11.69 -10.18 0.06
C ARG A 35 11.17 -11.25 -0.89
N GLN A 36 10.54 -10.86 -2.00
CA GLN A 36 10.11 -11.80 -3.05
C GLN A 36 11.29 -12.64 -3.56
N LYS A 37 12.42 -11.99 -3.86
CA LYS A 37 13.61 -12.68 -4.36
C LYS A 37 14.15 -13.69 -3.33
N ASP A 38 14.19 -13.28 -2.06
CA ASP A 38 14.71 -14.09 -0.97
C ASP A 38 13.82 -15.29 -0.64
N GLN A 39 12.49 -15.12 -0.71
CA GLN A 39 11.52 -16.09 -0.20
C GLN A 39 10.80 -16.90 -1.29
N GLN A 40 10.97 -16.54 -2.58
CA GLN A 40 10.32 -17.21 -3.72
C GLN A 40 8.78 -17.29 -3.60
N ALA A 41 8.19 -16.31 -2.91
CA ALA A 41 6.75 -16.18 -2.71
C ALA A 41 6.21 -14.96 -3.46
N ASP A 42 4.93 -14.98 -3.83
CA ASP A 42 4.28 -13.79 -4.36
C ASP A 42 4.14 -12.74 -3.25
N HIS A 43 4.41 -11.48 -3.59
CA HIS A 43 4.23 -10.34 -2.69
C HIS A 43 3.21 -9.37 -3.28
N MET A 44 2.49 -8.68 -2.40
CA MET A 44 1.62 -7.59 -2.81
C MET A 44 1.91 -6.34 -2.00
N VAL A 45 2.03 -5.24 -2.72
CA VAL A 45 2.13 -3.89 -2.18
C VAL A 45 0.81 -3.20 -2.49
N TYR A 46 0.14 -2.73 -1.46
CA TYR A 46 -1.16 -2.10 -1.56
C TYR A 46 -1.12 -0.72 -0.91
N CYS A 47 -1.57 0.28 -1.64
CA CYS A 47 -1.76 1.63 -1.15
C CYS A 47 -3.17 2.10 -1.50
N HIS A 48 -3.92 2.60 -0.52
CA HIS A 48 -5.27 3.11 -0.71
C HIS A 48 -5.45 4.50 -0.12
N TYR A 49 -6.16 5.34 -0.86
CA TYR A 49 -6.47 6.72 -0.49
C TYR A 49 -7.98 6.89 -0.33
N ASP A 50 -8.43 7.21 0.88
CA ASP A 50 -9.79 7.74 1.06
C ASP A 50 -9.79 9.22 0.71
N LEU A 51 -10.79 9.65 -0.06
CA LEU A 51 -10.99 11.05 -0.42
C LEU A 51 -12.13 11.68 0.40
N THR A 52 -12.04 12.98 0.63
CA THR A 52 -13.16 13.82 1.07
C THR A 52 -14.13 14.06 -0.09
N GLU A 53 -15.31 14.63 0.18
CA GLU A 53 -16.28 15.00 -0.86
C GLU A 53 -15.70 16.00 -1.87
N ASP A 54 -14.72 16.81 -1.45
CA ASP A 54 -14.02 17.79 -2.29
C ASP A 54 -12.83 17.18 -3.07
N GLY A 55 -12.58 15.87 -2.92
CA GLY A 55 -11.48 15.17 -3.58
C GLY A 55 -10.11 15.31 -2.90
N GLU A 56 -10.05 15.86 -1.68
CA GLU A 56 -8.81 15.89 -0.89
C GLU A 56 -8.55 14.52 -0.24
N ILE A 57 -7.28 14.18 -0.01
CA ILE A 57 -6.95 12.94 0.70
C ILE A 57 -7.32 13.07 2.19
N ARG A 58 -8.22 12.19 2.65
CA ARG A 58 -8.70 12.09 4.03
C ARG A 58 -7.87 11.12 4.86
N THR A 59 -7.51 9.97 4.29
CA THR A 59 -6.80 8.90 5.00
C THR A 59 -6.03 8.06 4.01
N VAL A 60 -4.88 7.53 4.43
CA VAL A 60 -4.07 6.63 3.63
C VAL A 60 -3.82 5.33 4.36
N TRP A 61 -3.88 4.23 3.61
CA TRP A 61 -3.45 2.92 4.08
C TRP A 61 -2.37 2.37 3.16
N LEU A 62 -1.25 1.98 3.75
CA LEU A 62 -0.11 1.33 3.12
C LEU A 62 0.02 -0.07 3.73
N TYR A 63 0.07 -1.09 2.88
CA TYR A 63 0.30 -2.47 3.29
C TYR A 63 1.38 -3.10 2.41
N THR A 64 2.34 -3.76 3.06
CA THR A 64 3.42 -4.50 2.40
C THR A 64 3.42 -5.93 2.91
N GLY A 65 2.63 -6.80 2.28
CA GLY A 65 2.35 -8.16 2.74
C GLY A 65 2.90 -9.25 1.83
N MET A 66 3.24 -10.41 2.43
CA MET A 66 3.33 -11.67 1.69
C MET A 66 1.93 -12.12 1.28
N ALA A 67 1.82 -12.73 0.10
CA ALA A 67 0.64 -13.35 -0.51
C ALA A 67 -0.64 -13.28 0.35
N MET A 68 -1.50 -12.31 0.02
CA MET A 68 -2.90 -12.37 0.45
C MET A 68 -3.61 -13.50 -0.31
N THR A 69 -4.70 -14.00 0.26
CA THR A 69 -5.59 -14.94 -0.44
C THR A 69 -6.20 -14.29 -1.69
N ASP A 70 -6.64 -15.09 -2.67
CA ASP A 70 -7.32 -14.58 -3.88
C ASP A 70 -8.54 -13.69 -3.53
N GLU A 71 -9.28 -14.05 -2.46
CA GLU A 71 -10.43 -13.25 -1.98
C GLU A 71 -10.02 -11.86 -1.47
N GLU A 72 -8.91 -11.77 -0.76
CA GLU A 72 -8.38 -10.49 -0.29
C GLU A 72 -7.85 -9.65 -1.44
N PHE A 73 -7.26 -10.30 -2.45
CA PHE A 73 -6.81 -9.65 -3.68
C PHE A 73 -8.00 -9.07 -4.45
N ASP A 74 -9.07 -9.84 -4.65
CA ASP A 74 -10.30 -9.39 -5.31
C ASP A 74 -10.96 -8.25 -4.53
N ARG A 75 -11.01 -8.33 -3.20
CA ARG A 75 -11.54 -7.24 -2.37
C ARG A 75 -10.77 -5.94 -2.61
N ILE A 76 -9.44 -6.03 -2.67
CA ILE A 76 -8.55 -4.88 -2.84
C ILE A 76 -8.57 -4.36 -4.27
N ALA A 77 -8.60 -5.23 -5.29
CA ALA A 77 -8.71 -4.88 -6.71
C ALA A 77 -9.94 -4.03 -7.03
N ASN A 78 -11.01 -4.20 -6.25
CA ASN A 78 -12.26 -3.46 -6.42
C ASN A 78 -12.33 -2.15 -5.61
N MET A 79 -11.28 -1.80 -4.85
CA MET A 79 -11.24 -0.54 -4.10
C MET A 79 -10.97 0.64 -5.03
N LYS A 80 -11.81 1.68 -4.94
CA LYS A 80 -11.60 2.93 -5.66
C LYS A 80 -10.42 3.67 -5.02
N HIS A 81 -9.60 4.31 -5.86
CA HIS A 81 -8.42 5.06 -5.42
C HIS A 81 -7.37 4.19 -4.71
N ALA A 82 -7.26 2.92 -5.14
CA ALA A 82 -6.20 2.01 -4.73
C ALA A 82 -5.12 1.90 -5.81
N TYR A 83 -3.87 1.75 -5.35
CA TYR A 83 -2.74 1.25 -6.12
C TYR A 83 -2.40 -0.15 -5.62
N ILE A 84 -2.28 -1.09 -6.56
CA ILE A 84 -1.96 -2.49 -6.27
C ILE A 84 -0.78 -2.89 -7.14
N GLY A 85 0.34 -3.17 -6.50
CA GLY A 85 1.50 -3.78 -7.13
C GLY A 85 1.58 -5.25 -6.73
N ALA A 86 1.27 -6.15 -7.66
CA ALA A 86 1.55 -7.58 -7.50
C ALA A 86 2.98 -7.86 -7.98
N ILE A 87 3.80 -8.46 -7.11
CA ILE A 87 5.16 -8.88 -7.41
C ILE A 87 5.15 -10.40 -7.43
N HIS A 88 5.13 -10.96 -8.64
CA HIS A 88 5.09 -12.40 -8.82
C HIS A 88 6.47 -13.03 -8.61
N LYS A 89 6.48 -14.26 -8.10
CA LYS A 89 7.71 -15.04 -8.01
C LYS A 89 8.31 -15.29 -9.40
N LEU A 90 9.64 -15.19 -9.48
CA LEU A 90 10.38 -15.52 -10.70
C LEU A 90 10.27 -17.04 -10.93
N LYS A 91 9.83 -17.43 -12.13
CA LYS A 91 9.77 -18.85 -12.55
C LYS A 91 11.14 -19.39 -12.88
#